data_AF-A0A0R3T8N6-F1
#
_entry.id   AF-A0A0R3T8N6-F1
#
_cell.length_a   1.000
_cell.length_b   1.000
_cell.length_c   1.000
_cell.angle_alpha   90.00
_cell.angle_beta   90.00
_cell.angle_gamma   90.00
#
_symmetry.space_group_name_H-M   'P 1'
#
loop_
_entity.id
_entity.type
_entity.pdbx_description
1 polymer ?
#
loop_
_entity_poly.entity_id
_entity_poly.type
_entity_poly.pdbx_seq_one_letter_code
_entity_poly.pdbx_strand_id
1 'polypeptide(L)'
;MAISSARGRLIAVIGDEDTITGFLLGGIGELDIDRRPNYLAVTKDTPISDIEDAFKTFTSREDIAIILIVQNVADVIRHLVDAHTSPMPAVLEIPMIMSDYQLNADAEEFVPQVVKVENNIKDIVLEAFGSNTKTSEGAIRKFEQLIQSSPACKAAHRVGEALIRAAFIKSGNATVALKVFKELQASIPDSQYDLLENGFLGELHTQTIQVVSEEGLKEVANDTDSSKKFILFSAELIHLISQSVTNLRNAGSGVAPLFPCIDICILAVAALRTQLETTKKNPPPDSKAMMNWGNLIDAFISSLSQTLPKINALLQSSDHVPSSSSSWISTSCLREPSDISVLKNNPSINNVETLKVEHLALLLDEVLYLLKFLVVIDNGLPSRWVRSTAMDLLLSAAAVTTANASINHQDFGDDNLFDQDNQELMQDFEEFLETSGQL
;
A
#
# COMPACT_ATOMS: atom_id res chain seq x y z
N MET A 1 -19.30 -25.22 11.81
CA MET A 1 -20.61 -25.55 11.21
C MET A 1 -20.47 -25.37 9.71
N ALA A 2 -20.74 -26.43 8.95
CA ALA A 2 -20.56 -26.47 7.51
C ALA A 2 -21.47 -25.46 6.82
N ILE A 3 -20.87 -24.70 5.90
CA ILE A 3 -21.55 -23.85 4.93
C ILE A 3 -22.41 -24.79 4.07
N SER A 4 -23.71 -24.80 4.31
CA SER A 4 -24.65 -25.50 3.43
C SER A 4 -24.64 -24.82 2.06
N SER A 5 -24.54 -25.66 1.05
CA SER A 5 -24.27 -25.36 -0.35
C SER A 5 -25.38 -24.53 -1.03
N ALA A 6 -24.99 -23.38 -1.59
CA ALA A 6 -25.47 -22.84 -2.86
C ALA A 6 -26.99 -22.73 -3.14
N ARG A 7 -27.79 -22.26 -2.17
CA ARG A 7 -29.03 -21.52 -2.47
C ARG A 7 -28.87 -20.09 -1.94
N GLY A 8 -29.13 -19.09 -2.79
CA GLY A 8 -29.15 -17.70 -2.38
C GLY A 8 -30.14 -17.50 -1.23
N ARG A 9 -29.82 -16.62 -0.28
CA ARG A 9 -30.77 -16.22 0.77
C ARG A 9 -31.87 -15.36 0.17
N LEU A 10 -33.08 -15.52 0.68
CA LEU A 10 -34.29 -14.89 0.16
C LEU A 10 -34.43 -13.45 0.67
N ILE A 11 -35.16 -12.64 -0.10
CA ILE A 11 -35.64 -11.32 0.32
C ILE A 11 -37.10 -11.49 0.68
N ALA A 12 -37.53 -10.94 1.82
CA ALA A 12 -38.93 -10.89 2.20
C ALA A 12 -39.48 -9.47 2.08
N VAL A 13 -40.78 -9.33 1.78
CA VAL A 13 -41.41 -8.03 1.52
C VAL A 13 -42.72 -7.87 2.29
N ILE A 14 -42.83 -6.81 3.09
CA ILE A 14 -44.07 -6.41 3.77
C ILE A 14 -44.48 -5.04 3.24
N GLY A 15 -45.62 -4.96 2.57
CA GLY A 15 -46.04 -3.71 1.93
C GLY A 15 -47.46 -3.76 1.41
N ASP A 16 -47.88 -2.67 0.77
CA ASP A 16 -49.13 -2.60 0.04
C ASP A 16 -49.09 -3.46 -1.23
N GLU A 17 -50.28 -3.73 -1.77
CA GLU A 17 -50.47 -4.62 -2.91
C GLU A 17 -49.67 -4.19 -4.15
N ASP A 18 -49.59 -2.88 -4.40
CA ASP A 18 -48.84 -2.31 -5.53
C ASP A 18 -47.33 -2.55 -5.38
N THR A 19 -46.79 -2.27 -4.19
CA THR A 19 -45.37 -2.47 -3.89
C THR A 19 -44.98 -3.95 -4.00
N ILE A 20 -45.78 -4.84 -3.44
CA ILE A 20 -45.52 -6.28 -3.52
C ILE A 20 -45.60 -6.77 -4.95
N THR A 21 -46.60 -6.33 -5.71
CA THR A 21 -46.72 -6.69 -7.13
C THR A 21 -45.45 -6.29 -7.89
N GLY A 22 -44.91 -5.09 -7.64
CA GLY A 22 -43.64 -4.65 -8.22
C GLY A 22 -42.46 -5.56 -7.89
N PHE A 23 -42.29 -5.96 -6.62
CA PHE A 23 -41.20 -6.85 -6.20
C PHE A 23 -41.39 -8.30 -6.66
N LEU A 24 -42.63 -8.78 -6.75
CA LEU A 24 -42.94 -10.09 -7.31
C LEU A 24 -42.60 -10.14 -8.81
N LEU A 25 -42.89 -9.08 -9.56
CA LEU A 25 -42.44 -8.95 -10.96
C LEU A 25 -40.91 -8.91 -11.09
N GLY A 26 -40.22 -8.41 -10.06
CA GLY A 26 -38.76 -8.44 -9.94
C GLY A 26 -38.17 -9.81 -9.61
N GLY A 27 -39.00 -10.84 -9.40
CA GLY A 27 -38.55 -12.22 -9.15
C GLY A 27 -38.18 -12.53 -7.71
N ILE A 28 -38.63 -11.73 -6.73
CA ILE A 28 -38.33 -11.96 -5.30
C ILE A 28 -39.26 -12.99 -4.65
N GLY A 29 -40.46 -13.19 -5.18
CA GLY A 29 -41.47 -14.06 -4.57
C GLY A 29 -41.09 -15.54 -4.58
N GLU A 30 -41.08 -16.16 -3.39
CA GLU A 30 -40.79 -17.57 -3.18
C GLU A 30 -41.78 -18.16 -2.16
N LEU A 31 -42.19 -19.41 -2.38
CA LEU A 31 -43.00 -20.17 -1.44
C LEU A 31 -42.13 -21.24 -0.77
N ASP A 32 -42.15 -21.27 0.56
CA ASP A 32 -41.48 -22.30 1.34
C ASP A 32 -42.13 -23.69 1.11
N ILE A 33 -41.49 -24.75 1.61
CA ILE A 33 -41.97 -26.14 1.55
C ILE A 33 -43.39 -26.26 2.15
N ASP A 34 -43.66 -25.50 3.20
CA ASP A 34 -44.98 -25.41 3.85
C ASP A 34 -45.96 -24.46 3.12
N ARG A 35 -45.61 -24.03 1.89
CA ARG A 35 -46.35 -23.04 1.08
C ARG A 35 -46.53 -21.69 1.77
N ARG A 36 -45.59 -21.31 2.63
CA ARG A 36 -45.58 -19.99 3.27
C ARG A 36 -44.86 -18.98 2.37
N PRO A 37 -45.51 -17.88 1.97
CA PRO A 37 -44.86 -16.85 1.17
C PRO A 37 -43.78 -16.10 1.96
N ASN A 38 -42.81 -15.55 1.24
CA ASN A 38 -41.86 -14.55 1.75
C ASN A 38 -42.39 -13.12 1.58
N TYR A 39 -43.70 -12.92 1.43
CA TYR A 39 -44.30 -11.60 1.32
C TYR A 39 -45.66 -11.54 2.03
N LEU A 40 -46.03 -10.35 2.51
CA LEU A 40 -47.33 -10.07 3.12
C LEU A 40 -47.92 -8.78 2.55
N ALA A 41 -49.04 -8.91 1.84
CA ALA A 41 -49.83 -7.77 1.37
C ALA A 41 -50.67 -7.18 2.49
N VAL A 42 -50.35 -5.93 2.84
CA VAL A 42 -51.00 -5.16 3.89
C VAL A 42 -52.03 -4.25 3.25
N THR A 43 -53.28 -4.48 3.62
CA THR A 43 -54.42 -3.63 3.26
C THR A 43 -54.89 -2.87 4.50
N LYS A 44 -55.81 -1.90 4.32
CA LYS A 44 -56.38 -1.16 5.46
C LYS A 44 -57.17 -2.04 6.44
N ASP A 45 -57.61 -3.22 5.98
CA ASP A 45 -58.40 -4.17 6.76
C ASP A 45 -57.52 -5.26 7.41
N THR A 46 -56.21 -5.28 7.11
CA THR A 46 -55.27 -6.24 7.70
C THR A 46 -55.04 -5.88 9.18
N PRO A 47 -55.30 -6.80 10.13
CA PRO A 47 -55.10 -6.51 11.54
C PRO A 47 -53.60 -6.43 11.88
N ILE A 48 -53.27 -5.59 12.87
CA ILE A 48 -51.89 -5.34 13.30
C ILE A 48 -51.20 -6.64 13.76
N SER A 49 -51.95 -7.55 14.40
CA SER A 49 -51.46 -8.86 14.84
C SER A 49 -50.82 -9.65 13.70
N ASP A 50 -51.41 -9.60 12.50
CA ASP A 50 -50.93 -10.39 11.37
C ASP A 50 -49.62 -9.82 10.82
N ILE A 51 -49.45 -8.50 10.89
CA ILE A 51 -48.22 -7.79 10.51
C ILE A 51 -47.09 -8.14 11.50
N GLU A 52 -47.39 -8.13 12.80
CA GLU A 52 -46.45 -8.52 13.85
C GLU A 52 -46.01 -9.98 13.70
N ASP A 53 -46.96 -10.89 13.47
CA ASP A 53 -46.70 -12.31 13.34
C ASP A 53 -45.90 -12.62 12.07
N ALA A 54 -46.19 -11.94 10.96
CA ALA A 54 -45.39 -12.04 9.74
C ALA A 54 -43.95 -11.54 9.95
N PHE A 55 -43.77 -10.39 10.62
CA PHE A 55 -42.44 -9.85 10.91
C PHE A 55 -41.62 -10.80 11.82
N LYS A 56 -42.24 -11.36 12.87
CA LYS A 56 -41.62 -12.39 13.73
C LYS A 56 -41.30 -13.68 12.96
N THR A 57 -42.16 -14.06 12.02
CA THR A 57 -41.93 -15.25 11.19
C THR A 57 -40.76 -15.03 10.22
N PHE A 58 -40.66 -13.84 9.61
CA PHE A 58 -39.57 -13.52 8.70
C PHE A 58 -38.24 -13.34 9.42
N THR A 59 -38.24 -12.79 10.64
CA THR A 59 -37.03 -12.64 11.46
C THR A 59 -36.51 -13.97 12.02
N SER A 60 -37.39 -14.95 12.26
CA SER A 60 -37.00 -16.29 12.74
C SER A 60 -36.53 -17.25 11.65
N ARG A 61 -36.74 -16.90 10.38
CA ARG A 61 -36.38 -17.72 9.21
C ARG A 61 -34.91 -17.53 8.82
N GLU A 62 -34.11 -18.60 8.92
CA GLU A 62 -32.68 -18.58 8.60
C GLU A 62 -32.38 -18.41 7.09
N ASP A 63 -33.37 -18.67 6.23
CA ASP A 63 -33.26 -18.55 4.78
C ASP A 63 -33.48 -17.13 4.26
N ILE A 64 -33.98 -16.20 5.09
CA ILE A 64 -34.19 -14.79 4.74
C ILE A 64 -32.96 -13.97 5.11
N ALA A 65 -32.45 -13.18 4.17
CA ALA A 65 -31.34 -12.25 4.40
C ALA A 65 -31.80 -10.81 4.62
N ILE A 66 -32.83 -10.37 3.91
CA ILE A 66 -33.30 -8.98 3.88
C ILE A 66 -34.81 -8.98 3.99
N ILE A 67 -35.36 -8.11 4.85
CA ILE A 67 -36.78 -7.80 4.96
C ILE A 67 -36.96 -6.36 4.48
N LEU A 68 -37.68 -6.19 3.38
CA LEU A 68 -38.14 -4.89 2.89
C LEU A 68 -39.50 -4.61 3.51
N ILE A 69 -39.64 -3.47 4.20
CA ILE A 69 -40.91 -3.06 4.81
C ILE A 69 -41.26 -1.64 4.38
N VAL A 70 -42.50 -1.41 3.95
CA VAL A 70 -42.94 -0.04 3.63
C VAL A 70 -42.99 0.77 4.93
N GLN A 71 -42.45 2.00 4.89
CA GLN A 71 -42.25 2.84 6.07
C GLN A 71 -43.53 3.03 6.91
N ASN A 72 -44.68 3.26 6.26
CA ASN A 72 -45.97 3.41 6.96
C ASN A 72 -46.40 2.14 7.72
N VAL A 73 -46.03 0.96 7.23
CA VAL A 73 -46.27 -0.32 7.91
C VAL A 73 -45.27 -0.52 9.05
N ALA A 74 -44.00 -0.14 8.84
CA ALA A 74 -42.97 -0.19 9.86
C ALA A 74 -43.33 0.69 11.07
N ASP A 75 -43.93 1.86 10.85
CA ASP A 75 -44.37 2.76 11.92
C ASP A 75 -45.42 2.12 12.85
N VAL A 76 -46.30 1.26 12.31
CA VAL A 76 -47.31 0.55 13.11
C VAL A 76 -46.67 -0.47 14.05
N ILE A 77 -45.60 -1.14 13.61
CA ILE A 77 -44.88 -2.18 14.36
C ILE A 77 -43.51 -1.72 14.86
N ARG A 78 -43.29 -0.41 15.02
CA ARG A 78 -41.99 0.21 15.36
C ARG A 78 -41.31 -0.46 16.55
N HIS A 79 -42.10 -0.82 17.57
CA HIS A 79 -41.62 -1.51 18.76
C HIS A 79 -40.95 -2.88 18.49
N LEU A 80 -41.35 -3.61 17.44
CA LEU A 80 -40.71 -4.86 17.02
C LEU A 80 -39.48 -4.61 16.15
N VAL A 81 -39.54 -3.60 15.29
CA VAL A 81 -38.41 -3.22 14.42
C VAL A 81 -37.23 -2.77 15.28
N ASP A 82 -37.47 -1.89 16.25
CA ASP A 82 -36.43 -1.38 17.16
C ASP A 82 -35.92 -2.46 18.12
N ALA A 83 -36.75 -3.45 18.46
CA ALA A 83 -36.33 -4.59 19.28
C ALA A 83 -35.41 -5.56 18.54
N HIS A 84 -35.44 -5.57 17.20
CA HIS A 84 -34.61 -6.45 16.38
C HIS A 84 -33.19 -5.89 16.22
N THR A 85 -32.29 -6.35 17.09
CA THR A 85 -30.86 -5.94 17.10
C THR A 85 -29.94 -6.92 16.37
N SER A 86 -30.47 -8.03 15.86
CA SER A 86 -29.66 -9.04 15.16
C SER A 86 -29.25 -8.54 13.77
N PRO A 87 -27.99 -8.79 13.32
CA PRO A 87 -27.53 -8.33 12.01
C PRO A 87 -28.18 -9.08 10.83
N MET A 88 -28.88 -10.19 11.12
CA MET A 88 -29.64 -10.96 10.15
C MET A 88 -30.98 -11.40 10.72
N PRO A 89 -32.07 -11.35 9.92
CA PRO A 89 -32.15 -10.68 8.62
C PRO A 89 -32.03 -9.14 8.76
N ALA A 90 -31.52 -8.48 7.72
CA ALA A 90 -31.42 -7.01 7.67
C ALA A 90 -32.79 -6.41 7.35
N VAL A 91 -33.26 -5.44 8.13
CA VAL A 91 -34.56 -4.79 7.93
C VAL A 91 -34.33 -3.44 7.24
N LEU A 92 -34.99 -3.21 6.10
CA LEU A 92 -34.88 -1.97 5.33
C LEU A 92 -36.26 -1.35 5.11
N GLU A 93 -36.42 -0.10 5.55
CA GLU A 93 -37.62 0.69 5.33
C GLU A 93 -37.59 1.31 3.92
N ILE A 94 -38.67 1.11 3.14
CA ILE A 94 -38.83 1.66 1.80
C ILE A 94 -40.00 2.65 1.72
N PRO A 95 -39.89 3.73 0.93
CA PRO A 95 -40.94 4.74 0.81
C PRO A 95 -42.13 4.27 -0.02
N MET A 96 -43.30 4.87 0.22
CA MET A 96 -44.51 4.69 -0.61
C MET A 96 -44.61 5.82 -1.65
N ILE A 97 -45.08 5.52 -2.87
CA ILE A 97 -45.03 6.42 -4.05
C ILE A 97 -45.97 7.65 -3.98
N MET A 98 -46.75 7.86 -2.89
CA MET A 98 -47.96 8.71 -2.94
C MET A 98 -48.07 9.85 -1.92
N SER A 99 -47.04 10.19 -1.13
CA SER A 99 -47.13 11.34 -0.20
C SER A 99 -45.91 12.25 -0.27
N ASP A 100 -46.16 13.56 -0.26
CA ASP A 100 -45.14 14.60 -0.09
C ASP A 100 -44.24 14.23 1.10
N TYR A 101 -43.00 13.91 0.77
CA TYR A 101 -41.97 13.39 1.65
C TYR A 101 -41.76 14.29 2.89
N GLN A 102 -41.92 13.74 4.09
CA GLN A 102 -41.16 14.17 5.27
C GLN A 102 -40.38 12.98 5.79
N LEU A 103 -39.09 12.93 5.45
CA LEU A 103 -38.14 12.04 6.12
C LEU A 103 -38.27 12.29 7.62
N ASN A 104 -38.50 11.23 8.39
CA ASN A 104 -38.51 11.34 9.84
C ASN A 104 -37.13 11.81 10.31
N ALA A 105 -37.05 12.91 11.06
CA ALA A 105 -35.78 13.48 11.50
C ALA A 105 -35.00 12.54 12.44
N ASP A 106 -35.71 11.59 13.08
CA ASP A 106 -35.15 10.60 14.00
C ASP A 106 -34.83 9.26 13.31
N ALA A 107 -35.10 9.11 12.01
CA ALA A 107 -34.66 7.92 11.28
C ALA A 107 -33.14 7.97 11.12
N GLU A 108 -32.43 7.22 11.98
CA GLU A 108 -30.98 7.04 11.80
C GLU A 108 -30.72 6.42 10.43
N GLU A 109 -29.98 7.12 9.58
CA GLU A 109 -29.40 6.52 8.39
C GLU A 109 -28.66 5.26 8.83
N PHE A 110 -29.02 4.11 8.25
CA PHE A 110 -28.33 2.86 8.55
C PHE A 110 -26.88 2.97 8.08
N VAL A 111 -26.01 3.40 9.00
CA VAL A 111 -24.58 3.41 8.81
C VAL A 111 -24.07 2.08 9.38
N PRO A 112 -23.60 1.15 8.53
CA PRO A 112 -23.07 -0.13 9.01
C PRO A 112 -22.01 0.13 10.10
N GLN A 113 -21.97 -0.71 11.13
CA GLN A 113 -21.01 -0.54 12.25
C GLN A 113 -19.55 -0.41 11.77
N VAL A 114 -19.21 -1.06 10.66
CA VAL A 114 -17.91 -0.93 9.98
C VAL A 114 -17.63 0.52 9.56
N VAL A 115 -18.62 1.19 9.00
CA VAL A 115 -18.53 2.60 8.55
C VAL A 115 -18.46 3.57 9.75
N LYS A 116 -19.14 3.27 10.87
CA LYS A 116 -19.00 4.06 12.11
C LYS A 116 -17.59 4.01 12.69
N VAL A 117 -16.93 2.84 12.67
CA VAL A 117 -15.53 2.70 13.12
C VAL A 117 -14.56 3.42 12.17
N GLU A 118 -14.76 3.30 10.86
CA GLU A 118 -13.91 3.99 9.87
C GLU A 118 -14.00 5.52 9.98
N ASN A 119 -15.19 6.07 10.22
CA ASN A 119 -15.36 7.51 10.41
C ASN A 119 -14.69 7.99 11.71
N ASN A 120 -14.80 7.23 12.80
CA ASN A 120 -14.13 7.56 14.05
C ASN A 120 -12.59 7.54 13.90
N ILE A 121 -12.03 6.55 13.19
CA ILE A 121 -10.59 6.50 12.91
C ILE A 121 -10.15 7.74 12.10
N LYS A 122 -10.90 8.11 11.06
CA LYS A 122 -10.59 9.31 10.26
C LYS A 122 -10.56 10.58 11.10
N ASP A 123 -11.53 10.76 12.00
CA ASP A 123 -11.60 11.94 12.87
C ASP A 123 -10.41 12.00 13.85
N ILE A 124 -10.04 10.87 14.45
CA ILE A 124 -8.88 10.79 15.36
C ILE A 124 -7.57 11.04 14.58
N VAL A 125 -7.46 10.53 13.35
CA VAL A 125 -6.29 10.80 12.48
C VAL A 125 -6.21 12.29 12.17
N LEU A 126 -7.31 12.95 11.80
CA LEU A 126 -7.28 14.39 11.53
C LEU A 126 -6.86 15.20 12.77
N GLU A 127 -7.27 14.79 13.96
CA GLU A 127 -6.82 15.39 15.23
C GLU A 127 -5.32 15.17 15.48
N ALA A 128 -4.80 13.97 15.18
CA ALA A 128 -3.40 13.61 15.36
C ALA A 128 -2.46 14.45 14.48
N PHE A 129 -2.92 14.82 13.28
CA PHE A 129 -2.17 15.66 12.34
C PHE A 129 -2.43 17.17 12.52
N GLY A 130 -3.17 17.55 13.58
CA GLY A 130 -3.39 18.94 13.96
C GLY A 130 -2.10 19.63 14.40
N SER A 131 -2.06 20.97 14.33
CA SER A 131 -0.85 21.76 14.59
C SER A 131 -0.43 21.86 16.07
N ASN A 132 -1.16 21.26 17.01
CA ASN A 132 -0.92 21.38 18.44
C ASN A 132 -0.46 20.04 19.05
N THR A 133 0.63 20.05 19.81
CA THR A 133 1.19 18.84 20.45
C THR A 133 0.24 18.22 21.49
N LYS A 134 -0.61 19.02 22.12
CA LYS A 134 -1.63 18.51 23.07
C LYS A 134 -2.76 17.76 22.36
N THR A 135 -3.10 18.13 21.13
CA THR A 135 -4.14 17.43 20.35
C THR A 135 -3.60 16.12 19.79
N SER A 136 -2.32 16.06 19.41
CA SER A 136 -1.70 14.81 19.00
C SER A 136 -1.62 13.79 20.13
N GLU A 137 -1.26 14.19 21.36
CA GLU A 137 -1.27 13.29 22.53
C GLU A 137 -2.69 12.80 22.88
N GLY A 138 -3.69 13.68 22.75
CA GLY A 138 -5.10 13.31 22.94
C GLY A 138 -5.58 12.28 21.92
N ALA A 139 -5.22 12.47 20.65
CA ALA A 139 -5.53 11.53 19.56
C ALA A 139 -4.85 10.17 19.75
N ILE A 140 -3.58 10.15 20.19
CA ILE A 140 -2.85 8.90 20.49
C ILE A 140 -3.56 8.10 21.57
N ARG A 141 -3.99 8.74 22.66
CA ARG A 141 -4.78 8.06 23.71
C ARG A 141 -6.11 7.50 23.19
N LYS A 142 -6.76 8.20 22.24
CA LYS A 142 -7.97 7.70 21.59
C LYS A 142 -7.69 6.49 20.70
N PHE A 143 -6.58 6.48 19.97
CA PHE A 143 -6.14 5.30 19.21
C PHE A 143 -5.84 4.11 20.13
N GLU A 144 -5.12 4.34 21.23
CA GLU A 144 -4.84 3.30 22.23
C GLU A 144 -6.13 2.70 22.77
N GLN A 145 -7.09 3.54 23.18
CA GLN A 145 -8.40 3.08 23.64
C GLN A 145 -9.18 2.31 22.57
N LEU A 146 -9.15 2.75 21.31
CA LEU A 146 -9.83 2.09 20.20
C LEU A 146 -9.22 0.71 19.92
N ILE A 147 -7.89 0.62 19.93
CA ILE A 147 -7.13 -0.61 19.69
C ILE A 147 -7.30 -1.60 20.85
N GLN A 148 -7.40 -1.13 22.10
CA GLN A 148 -7.62 -1.96 23.28
C GLN A 148 -9.09 -2.41 23.45
N SER A 149 -10.06 -1.56 23.08
CA SER A 149 -11.49 -1.86 23.23
C SER A 149 -12.06 -2.75 22.12
N SER A 150 -11.40 -2.82 20.97
CA SER A 150 -11.83 -3.66 19.85
C SER A 150 -10.92 -4.89 19.72
N PRO A 151 -11.36 -6.08 20.18
CA PRO A 151 -10.62 -7.32 19.95
C PRO A 151 -10.71 -7.81 18.49
N ALA A 152 -11.42 -7.09 17.62
CA ALA A 152 -11.44 -7.39 16.20
C ALA A 152 -10.07 -7.07 15.59
N CYS A 153 -9.38 -8.09 15.05
CA CYS A 153 -8.05 -8.05 14.40
C CYS A 153 -7.81 -6.95 13.34
N LYS A 154 -8.80 -6.12 13.01
CA LYS A 154 -8.72 -5.10 11.95
C LYS A 154 -8.51 -3.68 12.45
N ALA A 155 -8.75 -3.37 13.73
CA ALA A 155 -8.67 -1.99 14.21
C ALA A 155 -7.26 -1.40 14.10
N ALA A 156 -6.26 -2.09 14.65
CA ALA A 156 -4.85 -1.68 14.57
C ALA A 156 -4.38 -1.56 13.11
N HIS A 157 -4.75 -2.54 12.27
CA HIS A 157 -4.47 -2.51 10.84
C HIS A 157 -5.05 -1.28 10.13
N ARG A 158 -6.34 -0.97 10.37
CA ARG A 158 -7.01 0.21 9.81
C ARG A 158 -6.40 1.53 10.29
N VAL A 159 -5.93 1.59 11.54
CA VAL A 159 -5.20 2.76 12.04
C VAL A 159 -3.90 2.94 11.25
N GLY A 160 -3.14 1.86 11.02
CA GLY A 160 -1.93 1.88 10.20
C GLY A 160 -2.19 2.40 8.78
N GLU A 161 -3.21 1.88 8.10
CA GLU A 161 -3.63 2.36 6.77
C GLU A 161 -4.01 3.85 6.79
N ALA A 162 -4.80 4.26 7.78
CA ALA A 162 -5.30 5.63 7.86
C ALA A 162 -4.18 6.65 8.14
N LEU A 163 -3.17 6.31 8.93
CA LEU A 163 -1.99 7.16 9.16
C LEU A 163 -1.24 7.45 7.84
N ILE A 164 -1.05 6.44 6.99
CA ILE A 164 -0.40 6.61 5.70
C ILE A 164 -1.24 7.47 4.76
N ARG A 165 -2.54 7.19 4.65
CA ARG A 165 -3.44 8.00 3.81
C ARG A 165 -3.44 9.48 4.22
N ALA A 166 -3.35 9.76 5.52
CA ALA A 166 -3.24 11.13 6.02
C ALA A 166 -1.85 11.76 5.83
N ALA A 167 -0.79 10.94 5.80
CA ALA A 167 0.58 11.39 5.51
C ALA A 167 0.69 12.10 4.16
N PHE A 168 -0.12 11.72 3.18
CA PHE A 168 -0.07 12.28 1.83
C PHE A 168 -0.98 13.48 1.57
N ILE A 169 -1.78 13.91 2.56
CA ILE A 169 -2.71 15.05 2.38
C ILE A 169 -1.96 16.39 2.31
N LYS A 170 -0.88 16.54 3.10
CA LYS A 170 -0.13 17.80 3.22
C LYS A 170 1.36 17.51 3.46
N SER A 171 2.23 18.36 2.93
CA SER A 171 3.67 18.23 3.21
C SER A 171 4.00 18.35 4.70
N GLY A 172 4.98 17.57 5.14
CA GLY A 172 5.42 17.46 6.53
C GLY A 172 4.58 16.47 7.36
N ASN A 173 3.47 15.97 6.82
CA ASN A 173 2.64 14.98 7.49
C ASN A 173 3.36 13.61 7.57
N ALA A 174 4.26 13.26 6.65
CA ALA A 174 5.01 11.99 6.73
C ALA A 174 5.79 11.85 8.05
N THR A 175 6.44 12.92 8.51
CA THR A 175 7.16 12.93 9.79
C THR A 175 6.21 12.78 10.98
N VAL A 176 5.02 13.40 10.91
CA VAL A 176 3.99 13.27 11.95
C VAL A 176 3.43 11.85 11.99
N ALA A 177 3.15 11.24 10.84
CA ALA A 177 2.69 9.87 10.73
C ALA A 177 3.66 8.89 11.38
N LEU A 178 4.96 9.02 11.10
CA LEU A 178 6.01 8.19 11.70
C LEU A 178 6.15 8.42 13.20
N LYS A 179 6.02 9.67 13.65
CA LYS A 179 6.06 10.00 15.08
C LYS A 179 4.90 9.32 15.82
N VAL A 180 3.68 9.47 15.30
CA VAL A 180 2.47 8.84 15.87
C VAL A 180 2.61 7.31 15.84
N PHE A 181 3.10 6.74 14.75
CA PHE A 181 3.35 5.30 14.64
C PHE A 181 4.32 4.80 15.72
N LYS A 182 5.46 5.49 15.92
CA LYS A 182 6.46 5.11 16.94
C LYS A 182 5.93 5.25 18.37
N GLU A 183 5.13 6.27 18.64
CA GLU A 183 4.50 6.45 19.95
C GLU A 183 3.47 5.34 20.22
N LEU A 184 2.69 4.94 19.20
CA LEU A 184 1.79 3.80 19.28
C LEU A 184 2.54 2.47 19.47
N GLN A 185 3.68 2.28 18.79
CA GLN A 185 4.54 1.11 18.98
C GLN A 185 4.99 0.95 20.45
N ALA A 186 5.25 2.05 21.16
CA ALA A 186 5.68 1.99 22.56
C ALA A 186 4.54 1.63 23.54
N SER A 187 3.29 1.87 23.15
CA SER A 187 2.12 1.73 24.03
C SER A 187 1.32 0.45 23.83
N ILE A 188 1.45 -0.21 22.66
CA ILE A 188 0.58 -1.32 22.23
C ILE A 188 1.29 -2.68 22.41
N PRO A 189 0.59 -3.78 22.77
CA PRO A 189 1.18 -5.13 22.83
C PRO A 189 1.68 -5.65 21.47
N ASP A 190 2.71 -6.50 21.47
CA ASP A 190 3.36 -7.04 20.26
C ASP A 190 2.37 -7.63 19.22
N SER A 191 1.37 -8.40 19.67
CA SER A 191 0.35 -8.98 18.77
C SER A 191 -0.48 -7.96 17.98
N GLN A 192 -0.67 -6.76 18.53
CA GLN A 192 -1.39 -5.67 17.87
C GLN A 192 -0.43 -4.73 17.13
N TYR A 193 0.86 -4.68 17.54
CA TYR A 193 1.92 -4.02 16.79
C TYR A 193 2.09 -4.64 15.40
N ASP A 194 2.18 -5.97 15.30
CA ASP A 194 2.32 -6.63 13.99
C ASP A 194 1.16 -6.27 13.05
N LEU A 195 -0.06 -6.18 13.57
CA LEU A 195 -1.24 -5.78 12.79
C LEU A 195 -1.19 -4.31 12.36
N LEU A 196 -0.75 -3.42 13.25
CA LEU A 196 -0.53 -2.00 12.96
C LEU A 196 0.56 -1.81 11.90
N GLU A 197 1.69 -2.47 12.06
CA GLU A 197 2.82 -2.45 11.13
C GLU A 197 2.41 -2.99 9.76
N ASN A 198 1.70 -4.12 9.70
CA ASN A 198 1.19 -4.66 8.44
C ASN A 198 0.23 -3.71 7.72
N GLY A 199 -0.63 -2.99 8.44
CA GLY A 199 -1.53 -1.98 7.85
C GLY A 199 -0.77 -0.76 7.34
N PHE A 200 0.20 -0.29 8.12
CA PHE A 200 1.04 0.85 7.77
C PHE A 200 1.93 0.54 6.55
N LEU A 201 2.68 -0.58 6.58
CA LEU A 201 3.57 -0.98 5.50
C LEU A 201 2.79 -1.43 4.25
N GLY A 202 1.64 -2.10 4.42
CA GLY A 202 0.80 -2.54 3.30
C GLY A 202 0.18 -1.36 2.52
N GLU A 203 -0.32 -0.35 3.23
CA GLU A 203 -0.81 0.87 2.57
C GLU A 203 0.35 1.67 1.96
N LEU A 204 1.52 1.74 2.62
CA LEU A 204 2.71 2.38 2.04
C LEU A 204 3.13 1.74 0.72
N HIS A 205 3.16 0.40 0.67
CA HIS A 205 3.42 -0.35 -0.56
C HIS A 205 2.36 -0.06 -1.63
N THR A 206 1.08 -0.01 -1.24
CA THR A 206 -0.04 0.33 -2.14
C THR A 206 0.14 1.72 -2.78
N GLN A 207 0.50 2.73 -1.99
CA GLN A 207 0.78 4.08 -2.48
C GLN A 207 2.02 4.10 -3.41
N THR A 208 3.01 3.25 -3.15
CA THR A 208 4.18 3.09 -4.02
C THR A 208 3.80 2.54 -5.39
N ILE A 209 3.01 1.46 -5.42
CA ILE A 209 2.53 0.86 -6.68
C ILE A 209 1.66 1.85 -7.44
N GLN A 210 0.84 2.64 -6.75
CA GLN A 210 0.02 3.68 -7.39
C GLN A 210 0.88 4.72 -8.11
N VAL A 211 1.91 5.27 -7.47
CA VAL A 211 2.84 6.24 -8.09
C VAL A 211 3.56 5.70 -9.32
N VAL A 212 3.93 4.42 -9.28
CA VAL A 212 4.65 3.75 -10.38
C VAL A 212 3.72 3.40 -11.54
N SER A 213 2.45 3.09 -11.24
CA SER A 213 1.44 2.71 -12.23
C SER A 213 0.80 3.91 -12.93
N GLU A 214 0.74 5.05 -12.25
CA GLU A 214 0.25 6.30 -12.85
C GLU A 214 1.23 6.81 -13.91
N GLU A 215 0.71 7.38 -15.01
CA GLU A 215 1.52 8.07 -16.04
C GLU A 215 2.30 9.27 -15.45
N GLY A 216 2.09 9.59 -14.17
CA GLY A 216 2.69 10.69 -13.43
C GLY A 216 4.21 10.79 -13.51
N LEU A 217 4.98 9.69 -13.47
CA LEU A 217 6.43 9.76 -13.67
C LEU A 217 6.80 10.27 -15.07
N LYS A 218 6.02 9.91 -16.10
CA LYS A 218 6.18 10.40 -17.47
C LYS A 218 5.66 11.83 -17.63
N GLU A 219 4.58 12.19 -16.94
CA GLU A 219 4.03 13.55 -16.94
C GLU A 219 4.95 14.56 -16.24
N VAL A 220 5.62 14.18 -15.14
CA VAL A 220 6.63 15.01 -14.49
C VAL A 220 7.82 15.26 -15.40
N ALA A 221 8.22 14.25 -16.18
CA ALA A 221 9.25 14.43 -17.20
C ALA A 221 8.80 15.38 -18.34
N ASN A 222 7.50 15.60 -18.52
CA ASN A 222 6.90 16.42 -19.59
C ASN A 222 6.30 17.78 -19.11
N ASP A 223 6.49 18.17 -17.84
CA ASP A 223 6.10 19.46 -17.23
C ASP A 223 4.62 19.88 -17.32
N THR A 224 3.69 19.00 -16.92
CA THR A 224 2.27 19.38 -16.78
C THR A 224 2.00 20.11 -15.46
N ASP A 225 0.93 20.92 -15.33
CA ASP A 225 0.63 21.62 -14.06
C ASP A 225 0.22 20.66 -12.91
N SER A 226 -0.10 19.40 -13.25
CA SER A 226 -0.27 18.25 -12.34
C SER A 226 1.05 17.83 -11.65
N SER A 227 2.19 18.15 -12.27
CA SER A 227 3.53 17.72 -11.83
C SER A 227 3.89 18.17 -10.43
N LYS A 228 3.49 19.37 -9.98
CA LYS A 228 3.92 19.92 -8.68
C LYS A 228 3.36 19.12 -7.50
N LYS A 229 2.10 18.71 -7.58
CA LYS A 229 1.47 17.88 -6.54
C LYS A 229 2.07 16.48 -6.55
N PHE A 230 2.30 15.92 -7.73
CA PHE A 230 2.93 14.60 -7.88
C PHE A 230 4.38 14.58 -7.39
N ILE A 231 5.17 15.63 -7.66
CA ILE A 231 6.55 15.76 -7.16
C ILE A 231 6.56 15.82 -5.64
N LEU A 232 5.67 16.63 -5.05
CA LEU A 232 5.56 16.72 -3.59
C LEU A 232 5.14 15.38 -2.97
N PHE A 233 4.16 14.72 -3.57
CA PHE A 233 3.71 13.39 -3.16
C PHE A 233 4.87 12.38 -3.22
N SER A 234 5.59 12.35 -4.34
CA SER A 234 6.73 11.45 -4.55
C SER A 234 7.85 11.72 -3.55
N ALA A 235 8.14 12.98 -3.24
CA ALA A 235 9.15 13.34 -2.24
C ALA A 235 8.76 12.89 -0.83
N GLU A 236 7.51 13.10 -0.42
CA GLU A 236 6.99 12.60 0.87
C GLU A 236 7.00 11.07 0.92
N LEU A 237 6.68 10.39 -0.18
CA LEU A 237 6.72 8.93 -0.29
C LEU A 237 8.15 8.40 -0.13
N ILE A 238 9.12 8.97 -0.86
CA ILE A 238 10.55 8.61 -0.72
C ILE A 238 11.00 8.81 0.72
N HIS A 239 10.63 9.94 1.33
CA HIS A 239 11.00 10.23 2.71
C HIS A 239 10.41 9.19 3.68
N LEU A 240 9.12 8.88 3.53
CA LEU A 240 8.42 7.92 4.37
C LEU A 240 8.98 6.50 4.24
N ILE A 241 9.30 6.05 3.02
CA ILE A 241 9.95 4.75 2.76
C ILE A 241 11.34 4.71 3.40
N SER A 242 12.17 5.73 3.13
CA SER A 242 13.53 5.82 3.67
C SER A 242 13.55 5.80 5.20
N GLN A 243 12.65 6.57 5.82
CA GLN A 243 12.48 6.59 7.26
C GLN A 243 11.93 5.27 7.79
N SER A 244 11.06 4.57 7.04
CA SER A 244 10.54 3.26 7.42
C SER A 244 11.65 2.19 7.42
N VAL A 245 12.51 2.15 6.39
CA VAL A 245 13.69 1.27 6.37
C VAL A 245 14.62 1.59 7.54
N THR A 246 14.86 2.87 7.82
CA THR A 246 15.86 3.29 8.82
C THR A 246 15.37 3.17 10.26
N ASN A 247 14.09 3.37 10.53
CA ASN A 247 13.57 3.51 11.89
C ASN A 247 12.62 2.42 12.35
N LEU A 248 11.93 1.72 11.45
CA LEU A 248 11.03 0.64 11.86
C LEU A 248 11.84 -0.63 12.07
N ARG A 249 11.63 -1.27 13.21
CA ARG A 249 12.32 -2.50 13.60
C ARG A 249 11.30 -3.63 13.58
N ASN A 250 11.60 -4.68 12.82
CA ASN A 250 10.82 -5.92 12.89
C ASN A 250 10.92 -6.49 14.32
N ALA A 251 9.78 -6.87 14.92
CA ALA A 251 9.57 -7.20 16.35
C ALA A 251 10.35 -8.41 16.90
N GLY A 252 11.45 -8.83 16.29
CA GLY A 252 12.28 -9.92 16.81
C GLY A 252 13.70 -10.02 16.25
N SER A 253 14.02 -9.47 15.07
CA SER A 253 15.29 -9.77 14.39
C SER A 253 16.28 -8.60 14.31
N GLY A 254 15.87 -7.36 14.63
CA GLY A 254 16.74 -6.20 14.40
C GLY A 254 17.02 -5.89 12.93
N VAL A 255 16.37 -6.61 12.02
CA VAL A 255 16.46 -6.43 10.57
C VAL A 255 15.39 -5.43 10.11
N ALA A 256 15.70 -4.67 9.06
CA ALA A 256 14.79 -3.71 8.44
C ALA A 256 13.57 -4.41 7.81
N PRO A 257 12.41 -3.74 7.72
CA PRO A 257 11.21 -4.30 7.09
C PRO A 257 11.42 -4.51 5.57
N LEU A 258 10.94 -5.65 5.05
CA LEU A 258 11.12 -6.05 3.66
C LEU A 258 10.37 -5.14 2.67
N PHE A 259 9.11 -4.79 2.96
CA PHE A 259 8.29 -3.99 2.05
C PHE A 259 8.92 -2.62 1.70
N PRO A 260 9.35 -1.78 2.66
CA PRO A 260 10.02 -0.52 2.34
C PRO A 260 11.33 -0.68 1.55
N CYS A 261 12.07 -1.78 1.76
CA CYS A 261 13.28 -2.09 0.99
C CYS A 261 12.95 -2.41 -0.48
N ILE A 262 11.84 -3.11 -0.72
CA ILE A 262 11.32 -3.39 -2.05
C ILE A 262 10.82 -2.10 -2.70
N ASP A 263 10.03 -1.31 -1.96
CA ASP A 263 9.41 -0.07 -2.44
C ASP A 263 10.43 0.94 -2.97
N ILE A 264 11.53 1.15 -2.24
CA ILE A 264 12.59 2.07 -2.69
C ILE A 264 13.24 1.58 -4.00
N CYS A 265 13.39 0.26 -4.18
CA CYS A 265 13.95 -0.31 -5.39
C CYS A 265 12.95 -0.20 -6.56
N ILE A 266 11.66 -0.48 -6.36
CA ILE A 266 10.62 -0.32 -7.39
C ILE A 266 10.59 1.13 -7.89
N LEU A 267 10.60 2.10 -6.97
CA LEU A 267 10.62 3.52 -7.32
C LEU A 267 11.87 3.90 -8.12
N ALA A 268 13.04 3.44 -7.68
CA ALA A 268 14.30 3.68 -8.38
C ALA A 268 14.29 3.07 -9.79
N VAL A 269 13.83 1.83 -9.96
CA VAL A 269 13.68 1.18 -11.28
C VAL A 269 12.75 2.01 -12.18
N ALA A 270 11.58 2.39 -11.68
CA ALA A 270 10.60 3.15 -12.45
C ALA A 270 11.14 4.52 -12.90
N ALA A 271 11.83 5.23 -12.00
CA ALA A 271 12.44 6.53 -12.30
C ALA A 271 13.57 6.41 -13.33
N LEU A 272 14.48 5.44 -13.17
CA LEU A 272 15.61 5.24 -14.08
C LEU A 272 15.16 4.76 -15.46
N ARG A 273 14.14 3.89 -15.54
CA ARG A 273 13.54 3.48 -16.82
C ARG A 273 12.88 4.66 -17.53
N THR A 274 12.17 5.50 -16.79
CA THR A 274 11.57 6.73 -17.34
C THR A 274 12.65 7.68 -17.88
N GLN A 275 13.75 7.85 -17.13
CA GLN A 275 14.91 8.64 -17.59
C GLN A 275 15.56 8.07 -18.84
N LEU A 276 15.63 6.75 -18.96
CA LEU A 276 16.17 6.11 -20.16
C LEU A 276 15.28 6.37 -21.39
N GLU A 277 13.95 6.29 -21.22
CA GLU A 277 12.99 6.59 -22.29
C GLU A 277 13.08 8.05 -22.74
N THR A 278 13.20 8.99 -21.81
CA THR A 278 13.29 10.44 -22.12
C THR A 278 14.60 10.77 -22.83
N THR A 279 15.71 10.16 -22.41
CA THR A 279 17.03 10.31 -23.07
C THR A 279 16.97 9.82 -24.53
N LYS A 280 16.30 8.69 -24.81
CA LYS A 280 16.17 8.15 -26.18
C LYS A 280 15.36 9.06 -27.12
N LYS A 281 14.46 9.90 -26.60
CA LYS A 281 13.56 10.75 -27.42
C LYS A 281 14.15 12.10 -27.84
N ASN A 282 15.42 12.40 -27.49
CA ASN A 282 16.06 13.72 -27.52
C ASN A 282 15.31 14.76 -26.63
N PRO A 283 16.00 15.45 -25.71
CA PRO A 283 15.34 16.25 -24.68
C PRO A 283 14.65 17.52 -25.24
N PRO A 284 13.46 17.91 -24.73
CA PRO A 284 12.96 19.27 -24.90
C PRO A 284 13.76 20.27 -24.03
N PRO A 285 13.89 21.54 -24.46
CA PRO A 285 14.83 22.52 -23.91
C PRO A 285 14.31 23.32 -22.69
N ASP A 286 13.40 22.76 -21.87
CA ASP A 286 12.81 23.52 -20.74
C ASP A 286 13.55 23.29 -19.41
N SER A 287 14.27 24.33 -18.97
CA SER A 287 15.22 24.32 -17.85
C SER A 287 14.63 23.96 -16.49
N LYS A 288 13.32 24.14 -16.26
CA LYS A 288 12.70 23.98 -14.93
C LYS A 288 12.17 22.57 -14.70
N ALA A 289 11.54 21.97 -15.70
CA ALA A 289 11.10 20.57 -15.70
C ALA A 289 12.29 19.62 -15.49
N MET A 290 13.36 19.85 -16.25
CA MET A 290 14.58 19.04 -16.17
C MET A 290 15.27 19.18 -14.80
N MET A 291 15.15 20.35 -14.16
CA MET A 291 15.65 20.57 -12.80
C MET A 291 14.80 19.82 -11.75
N ASN A 292 13.48 19.88 -11.84
CA ASN A 292 12.58 19.17 -10.90
C ASN A 292 12.70 17.65 -11.03
N TRP A 293 12.71 17.13 -12.26
CA TRP A 293 12.92 15.72 -12.54
C TRP A 293 14.30 15.24 -12.11
N GLY A 294 15.34 16.06 -12.38
CA GLY A 294 16.69 15.79 -11.88
C GLY A 294 16.78 15.73 -10.36
N ASN A 295 16.11 16.65 -9.65
CA ASN A 295 16.03 16.63 -8.18
C ASN A 295 15.30 15.39 -7.66
N LEU A 296 14.26 14.93 -8.35
CA LEU A 296 13.51 13.75 -7.96
C LEU A 296 14.33 12.47 -8.17
N ILE A 297 15.06 12.35 -9.30
CA ILE A 297 16.00 11.25 -9.53
C ILE A 297 17.09 11.25 -8.46
N ASP A 298 17.66 12.42 -8.15
CA ASP A 298 18.65 12.49 -7.09
C ASP A 298 18.08 12.03 -5.74
N ALA A 299 16.87 12.46 -5.38
CA ALA A 299 16.22 12.03 -4.15
C ALA A 299 16.05 10.50 -4.09
N PHE A 300 15.69 9.85 -5.20
CA PHE A 300 15.62 8.39 -5.27
C PHE A 300 16.99 7.73 -5.06
N ILE A 301 18.03 8.17 -5.78
CA ILE A 301 19.38 7.60 -5.69
C ILE A 301 19.98 7.83 -4.30
N SER A 302 19.86 9.05 -3.77
CA SER A 302 20.32 9.44 -2.44
C SER A 302 19.62 8.61 -1.35
N SER A 303 18.30 8.42 -1.44
CA SER A 303 17.55 7.60 -0.50
C SER A 303 17.92 6.12 -0.58
N LEU A 304 18.13 5.59 -1.79
CA LEU A 304 18.61 4.23 -1.99
C LEU A 304 20.01 4.04 -1.38
N SER A 305 20.91 5.00 -1.58
CA SER A 305 22.26 4.97 -1.00
C SER A 305 22.25 4.93 0.54
N GLN A 306 21.35 5.70 1.16
CA GLN A 306 21.16 5.69 2.62
C GLN A 306 20.57 4.38 3.15
N THR A 307 19.74 3.71 2.36
CA THR A 307 19.05 2.46 2.76
C THR A 307 19.85 1.20 2.39
N LEU A 308 20.82 1.30 1.49
CA LEU A 308 21.64 0.20 0.99
C LEU A 308 22.31 -0.66 2.09
N PRO A 309 22.89 -0.10 3.17
CA PRO A 309 23.48 -0.94 4.23
C PRO A 309 22.46 -1.87 4.89
N LYS A 310 21.23 -1.39 5.07
CA LYS A 310 20.15 -2.18 5.68
C LYS A 310 19.56 -3.22 4.73
N ILE A 311 19.46 -2.87 3.44
CA ILE A 311 19.09 -3.81 2.38
C ILE A 311 20.10 -4.96 2.33
N ASN A 312 21.39 -4.65 2.39
CA ASN A 312 22.45 -5.66 2.40
C ASN A 312 22.40 -6.54 3.67
N ALA A 313 22.16 -5.95 4.84
CA ALA A 313 21.98 -6.73 6.06
C ALA A 313 20.77 -7.69 5.98
N LEU A 314 19.68 -7.25 5.36
CA LEU A 314 18.48 -8.07 5.12
C LEU A 314 18.79 -9.23 4.16
N LEU A 315 19.46 -8.96 3.03
CA LEU A 315 19.90 -9.99 2.08
C LEU A 315 20.82 -11.03 2.73
N GLN A 316 21.73 -10.61 3.61
CA GLN A 316 22.66 -11.49 4.32
C GLN A 316 21.99 -12.34 5.40
N SER A 317 20.89 -11.87 5.99
CA SER A 317 20.16 -12.58 7.05
C SER A 317 19.26 -13.71 6.52
N SER A 318 18.84 -13.63 5.27
CA SER A 318 18.23 -14.74 4.56
C SER A 318 19.34 -15.58 3.95
N ASP A 319 19.32 -16.91 4.03
CA ASP A 319 20.32 -17.82 3.43
C ASP A 319 20.48 -17.70 1.89
N HIS A 320 19.95 -16.64 1.27
CA HIS A 320 20.24 -16.20 -0.08
C HIS A 320 21.65 -15.61 -0.16
N VAL A 321 22.63 -16.50 -0.28
CA VAL A 321 23.87 -16.17 -0.98
C VAL A 321 23.48 -16.05 -2.46
N PRO A 322 23.73 -14.91 -3.15
CA PRO A 322 23.54 -14.82 -4.59
C PRO A 322 24.31 -15.97 -5.24
N SER A 323 23.57 -17.00 -5.63
CA SER A 323 24.15 -18.27 -6.05
C SER A 323 24.58 -18.11 -7.49
N SER A 324 25.90 -18.22 -7.69
CA SER A 324 26.64 -18.27 -8.95
C SER A 324 26.79 -16.95 -9.74
N SER A 325 28.01 -16.41 -9.67
CA SER A 325 28.68 -15.71 -10.79
C SER A 325 28.17 -14.32 -11.22
N SER A 326 27.91 -13.44 -10.26
CA SER A 326 28.15 -12.01 -10.48
C SER A 326 28.47 -11.36 -9.16
N SER A 327 29.75 -11.13 -8.90
CA SER A 327 30.12 -9.99 -8.09
C SER A 327 29.31 -8.79 -8.59
N TRP A 328 28.80 -7.92 -7.73
CA TRP A 328 28.17 -6.67 -8.15
C TRP A 328 29.12 -5.80 -9.03
N ILE A 329 30.40 -6.20 -9.06
CA ILE A 329 31.53 -5.75 -9.89
C ILE A 329 31.48 -6.32 -11.33
N SER A 330 30.86 -7.48 -11.57
CA SER A 330 30.79 -8.17 -12.87
C SER A 330 29.36 -8.35 -13.39
N THR A 331 28.62 -7.27 -13.58
CA THR A 331 27.59 -7.25 -14.64
C THR A 331 28.28 -6.94 -15.97
N SER A 332 29.13 -7.85 -16.42
CA SER A 332 29.73 -7.84 -17.75
C SER A 332 28.73 -8.42 -18.74
N CYS A 333 27.70 -7.66 -19.13
CA CYS A 333 26.87 -8.01 -20.28
C CYS A 333 26.25 -6.75 -20.91
N LEU A 334 26.80 -6.36 -22.05
CA LEU A 334 26.19 -5.50 -23.07
C LEU A 334 24.87 -6.12 -23.57
N ARG A 335 23.77 -6.01 -22.81
CA ARG A 335 22.44 -6.45 -23.28
C ARG A 335 21.45 -5.30 -23.19
N GLU A 336 20.88 -4.89 -24.32
CA GLU A 336 19.87 -3.81 -24.30
C GLU A 336 18.78 -4.12 -23.26
N PRO A 337 18.36 -3.11 -22.46
CA PRO A 337 17.33 -3.31 -21.45
C PRO A 337 16.05 -3.84 -22.10
N SER A 338 15.53 -4.94 -21.58
CA SER A 338 14.34 -5.63 -22.08
C SER A 338 13.14 -4.69 -22.24
N ASP A 339 12.42 -4.82 -23.36
CA ASP A 339 11.23 -4.03 -23.67
C ASP A 339 10.12 -4.16 -22.61
N ILE A 340 9.45 -3.03 -22.36
CA ILE A 340 8.39 -2.80 -21.35
C ILE A 340 7.21 -3.78 -21.46
N SER A 341 6.98 -4.35 -22.64
CA SER A 341 5.92 -5.34 -22.88
C SER A 341 6.14 -6.66 -22.14
N VAL A 342 7.39 -7.01 -21.80
CA VAL A 342 7.70 -8.26 -21.09
C VAL A 342 7.42 -8.12 -19.59
N LEU A 343 7.58 -6.92 -19.02
CA LEU A 343 7.32 -6.64 -17.60
C LEU A 343 5.84 -6.35 -17.30
N LYS A 344 5.10 -5.71 -18.22
CA LYS A 344 3.63 -5.59 -18.08
C LYS A 344 2.91 -6.93 -18.05
N ASN A 345 3.53 -7.96 -18.63
CA ASN A 345 2.99 -9.33 -18.68
C ASN A 345 3.49 -10.23 -17.54
N ASN A 346 4.26 -9.71 -16.58
CA ASN A 346 4.66 -10.47 -15.39
C ASN A 346 3.56 -10.32 -14.32
N PRO A 347 2.74 -11.35 -14.07
CA PRO A 347 1.62 -11.28 -13.12
C PRO A 347 2.06 -11.16 -11.65
N SER A 348 3.38 -11.11 -11.38
CA SER A 348 4.01 -11.10 -10.06
C SER A 348 4.12 -9.71 -9.42
N ILE A 349 3.84 -8.62 -10.15
CA ILE A 349 3.90 -7.24 -9.61
C ILE A 349 2.63 -6.88 -8.83
N ASN A 350 1.52 -7.57 -9.08
CA ASN A 350 0.21 -7.21 -8.50
C ASN A 350 -0.22 -8.07 -7.30
N ASN A 351 0.57 -9.08 -6.91
CA ASN A 351 0.22 -9.98 -5.80
C ASN A 351 1.17 -9.80 -4.61
N VAL A 352 0.70 -9.00 -3.64
CA VAL A 352 1.34 -8.72 -2.34
C VAL A 352 1.74 -10.00 -1.58
N GLU A 353 1.10 -11.14 -1.87
CA GLU A 353 1.32 -12.43 -1.19
C GLU A 353 2.58 -13.20 -1.61
N THR A 354 3.40 -12.70 -2.56
CA THR A 354 4.58 -13.42 -3.08
C THR A 354 5.92 -12.67 -3.04
N LEU A 355 5.97 -11.53 -2.33
CA LEU A 355 7.18 -10.71 -2.24
C LEU A 355 8.18 -11.32 -1.24
N LYS A 356 9.30 -11.86 -1.77
CA LYS A 356 10.38 -12.49 -0.99
C LYS A 356 11.67 -11.68 -1.10
N VAL A 357 12.64 -12.00 -0.23
CA VAL A 357 14.00 -11.41 -0.27
C VAL A 357 14.69 -11.60 -1.63
N GLU A 358 14.35 -12.67 -2.36
CA GLU A 358 14.83 -12.91 -3.74
C GLU A 358 14.40 -11.80 -4.72
N HIS A 359 13.17 -11.30 -4.55
CA HIS A 359 12.66 -10.23 -5.39
C HIS A 359 13.39 -8.91 -5.14
N LEU A 360 13.73 -8.63 -3.88
CA LEU A 360 14.56 -7.49 -3.50
C LEU A 360 15.95 -7.54 -4.17
N ALA A 361 16.58 -8.72 -4.19
CA ALA A 361 17.88 -8.90 -4.85
C ALA A 361 17.81 -8.61 -6.36
N LEU A 362 16.78 -9.13 -7.04
CA LEU A 362 16.57 -8.90 -8.48
C LEU A 362 16.31 -7.42 -8.80
N LEU A 363 15.48 -6.75 -7.99
CA LEU A 363 15.22 -5.32 -8.17
C LEU A 363 16.48 -4.48 -7.95
N LEU A 364 17.28 -4.81 -6.93
CA LEU A 364 18.51 -4.08 -6.65
C LEU A 364 19.55 -4.26 -7.78
N ASP A 365 19.69 -5.46 -8.33
CA ASP A 365 20.52 -5.72 -9.51
C ASP A 365 20.05 -4.89 -10.72
N GLU A 366 18.73 -4.85 -10.95
CA GLU A 366 18.13 -4.05 -12.02
C GLU A 366 18.41 -2.55 -11.85
N VAL A 367 18.30 -2.01 -10.62
CA VAL A 367 18.62 -0.60 -10.35
C VAL A 367 20.07 -0.28 -10.69
N LEU A 368 21.01 -1.10 -10.20
CA LEU A 368 22.44 -0.85 -10.43
C LEU A 368 22.82 -1.04 -11.90
N TYR A 369 22.17 -1.99 -12.60
CA TYR A 369 22.31 -2.15 -14.04
C TYR A 369 21.90 -0.88 -14.80
N LEU A 370 20.69 -0.37 -14.51
CA LEU A 370 20.18 0.85 -15.14
C LEU A 370 21.06 2.07 -14.84
N LEU A 371 21.57 2.20 -13.61
CA LEU A 371 22.50 3.28 -13.24
C LEU A 371 23.81 3.19 -14.03
N LYS A 372 24.44 2.02 -14.10
CA LYS A 372 25.68 1.83 -14.90
C LYS A 372 25.45 2.25 -16.35
N PHE A 373 24.33 1.84 -16.94
CA PHE A 373 23.99 2.16 -18.32
C PHE A 373 23.77 3.67 -18.53
N LEU A 374 23.01 4.33 -17.67
CA LEU A 374 22.70 5.77 -17.75
C LEU A 374 23.93 6.65 -17.48
N VAL A 375 24.89 6.18 -16.67
CA VAL A 375 26.15 6.89 -16.43
C VAL A 375 27.04 6.90 -17.68
N VAL A 376 27.07 5.80 -18.43
CA VAL A 376 27.91 5.63 -19.63
C VAL A 376 27.36 6.41 -20.84
N ILE A 377 26.04 6.58 -20.95
CA ILE A 377 25.43 7.33 -22.05
C ILE A 377 25.67 8.85 -21.91
N ASP A 378 26.04 9.49 -23.02
CA ASP A 378 26.13 10.96 -23.11
C ASP A 378 24.79 11.61 -22.78
N ASN A 379 24.78 12.50 -21.78
CA ASN A 379 23.57 13.11 -21.22
C ASN A 379 22.52 12.09 -20.72
N GLY A 380 22.92 10.86 -20.39
CA GLY A 380 21.99 9.84 -19.87
C GLY A 380 21.36 10.21 -18.52
N LEU A 381 22.07 10.97 -17.68
CA LEU A 381 21.53 11.53 -16.45
C LEU A 381 21.25 13.03 -16.58
N PRO A 382 20.21 13.57 -15.91
CA PRO A 382 19.75 14.95 -16.10
C PRO A 382 20.79 16.02 -15.74
N SER A 383 21.71 15.73 -14.83
CA SER A 383 22.73 16.68 -14.39
C SER A 383 24.05 15.99 -13.98
N ARG A 384 25.12 16.78 -13.91
CA ARG A 384 26.43 16.31 -13.42
C ARG A 384 26.38 15.90 -11.95
N TRP A 385 25.56 16.55 -11.15
CA TRP A 385 25.41 16.23 -9.73
C TRP A 385 24.71 14.88 -9.55
N VAL A 386 23.61 14.62 -10.27
CA VAL A 386 22.95 13.30 -10.27
C VAL A 386 23.91 12.19 -10.72
N ARG A 387 24.78 12.47 -11.71
CA ARG A 387 25.83 11.55 -12.13
C ARG A 387 26.84 11.25 -11.01
N SER A 388 27.22 12.24 -10.21
CA SER A 388 28.08 12.05 -9.04
C SER A 388 27.40 11.15 -8.01
N THR A 389 26.15 11.44 -7.64
CA THR A 389 25.38 10.64 -6.68
C THR A 389 25.22 9.20 -7.14
N ALA A 390 24.99 8.98 -8.44
CA ALA A 390 24.92 7.65 -9.05
C ALA A 390 26.24 6.88 -8.93
N MET A 391 27.38 7.55 -9.18
CA MET A 391 28.70 6.94 -9.04
C MET A 391 29.01 6.58 -7.58
N ASP A 392 28.68 7.44 -6.62
CA ASP A 392 28.87 7.17 -5.19
C ASP A 392 28.07 5.93 -4.73
N LEU A 393 26.84 5.78 -5.22
CA LEU A 393 26.03 4.59 -4.96
C LEU A 393 26.67 3.33 -5.57
N LEU A 394 27.15 3.38 -6.81
CA LEU A 394 27.82 2.26 -7.47
C LEU A 394 29.11 1.84 -6.73
N LEU A 395 29.91 2.81 -6.29
CA LEU A 395 31.10 2.57 -5.48
C LEU A 395 30.74 1.95 -4.12
N SER A 396 29.69 2.46 -3.47
CA SER A 396 29.21 1.94 -2.19
C SER A 396 28.71 0.49 -2.32
N ALA A 397 28.00 0.15 -3.39
CA ALA A 397 27.55 -1.21 -3.68
C ALA A 397 28.74 -2.16 -3.95
N ALA A 398 29.77 -1.69 -4.65
CA ALA A 398 30.99 -2.46 -4.88
C ALA A 398 31.78 -2.71 -3.58
N ALA A 399 31.90 -1.71 -2.71
CA ALA A 399 32.63 -1.81 -1.44
C ALA A 399 31.99 -2.79 -0.43
N VAL A 400 30.65 -2.88 -0.40
CA VAL A 400 29.97 -3.87 0.44
C VAL A 400 30.24 -5.31 -0.05
N THR A 401 30.52 -5.48 -1.34
CA THR A 401 30.90 -6.78 -1.92
C THR A 401 32.31 -7.20 -1.51
N THR A 402 33.26 -6.27 -1.47
CA THR A 402 34.66 -6.58 -1.12
C THR A 402 34.85 -6.89 0.36
N ALA A 403 34.09 -6.24 1.25
CA ALA A 403 34.10 -6.56 2.69
C ALA A 403 33.69 -8.01 2.99
N ASN A 404 32.80 -8.60 2.18
CA ASN A 404 32.37 -9.99 2.32
C ASN A 404 33.41 -11.01 1.80
N ALA A 405 34.23 -10.65 0.82
CA ALA A 405 35.31 -11.52 0.35
C ALA A 405 36.39 -11.73 1.42
N SER A 406 36.64 -10.72 2.26
CA SER A 406 37.64 -10.78 3.34
C SER A 406 37.19 -11.57 4.57
N ILE A 407 35.89 -11.79 4.78
CA ILE A 407 35.34 -12.52 5.94
C ILE A 407 35.24 -14.03 5.67
N ASN A 408 35.14 -14.44 4.40
CA ASN A 408 35.03 -15.85 4.00
C ASN A 408 36.37 -16.54 3.68
N HIS A 409 37.51 -15.86 3.87
CA HIS A 409 38.85 -16.47 3.78
C HIS A 409 39.45 -16.71 5.17
N GLN A 410 38.86 -17.64 5.92
CA GLN A 410 39.62 -18.49 6.84
C GLN A 410 39.35 -19.93 6.37
N ASP A 411 40.43 -20.65 6.03
CA ASP A 411 40.48 -21.96 5.38
C ASP A 411 40.24 -21.99 3.88
N PHE A 412 41.25 -21.62 3.09
CA PHE A 412 41.86 -22.44 2.02
C PHE A 412 43.20 -21.78 1.66
N GLY A 413 44.24 -22.58 1.41
CA GLY A 413 45.65 -22.17 1.40
C GLY A 413 46.01 -21.07 0.39
N ASP A 414 47.18 -20.46 0.65
CA ASP A 414 47.90 -19.52 -0.20
C ASP A 414 47.66 -19.75 -1.69
N ASP A 415 46.88 -18.87 -2.32
CA ASP A 415 47.02 -18.53 -3.72
C ASP A 415 46.93 -17.00 -3.83
N ASN A 416 48.11 -16.39 -3.96
CA ASN A 416 48.29 -14.97 -4.25
C ASN A 416 47.63 -14.64 -5.59
N LEU A 417 46.49 -13.94 -5.56
CA LEU A 417 45.86 -13.37 -6.76
C LEU A 417 46.47 -12.00 -7.14
N PHE A 418 47.79 -11.89 -7.05
CA PHE A 418 48.57 -10.95 -7.84
C PHE A 418 49.55 -11.80 -8.64
N ASP A 419 49.24 -11.99 -9.92
CA ASP A 419 50.21 -12.51 -10.87
C ASP A 419 51.29 -11.43 -11.04
N GLN A 420 52.27 -11.43 -10.13
CA GLN A 420 53.40 -10.48 -10.08
C GLN A 420 54.35 -10.62 -11.27
N ASP A 421 54.10 -11.57 -12.18
CA ASP A 421 54.97 -11.86 -13.32
C ASP A 421 54.53 -11.18 -14.63
N ASN A 422 53.46 -10.38 -14.64
CA ASN A 422 53.05 -9.66 -15.85
C ASN A 422 53.79 -8.32 -15.98
N GLN A 423 55.07 -8.41 -16.36
CA GLN A 423 56.03 -7.31 -16.44
C GLN A 423 55.57 -6.16 -17.37
N GLU A 424 54.75 -6.48 -18.37
CA GLU A 424 54.15 -5.54 -19.33
C GLU A 424 53.06 -4.66 -18.66
N LEU A 425 52.27 -5.25 -17.76
CA LEU A 425 51.18 -4.58 -17.04
C LEU A 425 51.70 -3.61 -15.97
N MET A 426 52.87 -3.93 -15.38
CA MET A 426 53.58 -3.01 -14.48
C MET A 426 54.21 -1.83 -15.23
N GLN A 427 54.71 -2.04 -16.44
CA GLN A 427 55.23 -0.94 -17.28
C GLN A 427 54.14 0.03 -17.71
N ASP A 428 52.98 -0.47 -18.15
CA ASP A 428 51.83 0.37 -18.51
C ASP A 428 51.32 1.19 -17.31
N PHE A 429 51.40 0.61 -16.10
CA PHE A 429 51.01 1.30 -14.88
C PHE A 429 52.03 2.37 -14.45
N GLU A 430 53.33 2.11 -14.58
CA GLU A 430 54.37 3.13 -14.37
C GLU A 430 54.27 4.28 -15.38
N GLU A 431 54.05 3.98 -16.66
CA GLU A 431 53.87 4.99 -17.71
C GLU A 431 52.61 5.84 -17.45
N PHE A 432 51.53 5.24 -16.98
CA PHE A 432 50.32 5.95 -16.55
C PHE A 432 50.59 6.90 -15.38
N LEU A 433 51.36 6.47 -14.38
CA LEU A 433 51.69 7.28 -13.21
C LEU A 433 52.64 8.44 -13.55
N GLU A 434 53.63 8.23 -14.44
CA GLU A 434 54.49 9.30 -14.95
C GLU A 434 53.68 10.33 -15.77
N THR A 435 52.79 9.86 -16.64
CA THR A 435 51.97 10.71 -17.52
C THR A 435 50.91 11.51 -16.75
N SER A 436 50.42 10.94 -15.65
CA SER A 436 49.46 11.59 -14.75
C SER A 436 50.10 12.44 -13.65
N GLY A 437 51.44 12.47 -13.56
CA GLY A 437 52.19 13.24 -12.57
C GLY A 437 52.03 12.73 -11.13
N GLN A 438 51.73 11.44 -10.98
CA GLN A 438 51.51 10.78 -9.69
C GLN A 438 52.74 9.99 -9.21
N LEU A 439 53.84 10.09 -9.96
CA LEU A 439 55.14 9.47 -9.69
C LEU A 439 56.22 10.53 -9.47
#